data_AF-A0A9D9EUQ3-F1
#
_entry.id   AF-A0A9D9EUQ3-F1
#
_cell.length_a   1.000
_cell.length_b   1.000
_cell.length_c   1.000
_cell.angle_alpha   90.00
_cell.angle_beta   90.00
_cell.angle_gamma   90.00
#
_symmetry.space_group_name_H-M   'P 1'
#
loop_
_entity.id
_entity.type
_entity.pdbx_description
1 polymer ?
#
loop_
_entity_poly.entity_id
_entity_poly.type
_entity_poly.pdbx_seq_one_letter_code
_entity_poly.pdbx_strand_id
1 'polypeptide(L)'
;MSETKTDNDTVRILGTYTDTVSKVADPTEAFRAAEDAAKRLIGHRLFTIMQFNPDTMEVRRRYSSNPEDYPPGGRKAKRDTGWGRHVLEQGHVFIGYNADDIRDNFDDHEVIERLGLASILNMPIRNLGRTIGTINLLDVAGYYSEKDIPVASIIAGALTASILLLNMRDEGCY
;
A
#
# COMPACT_ATOMS: atom_id res chain seq x y z
N MET A 1 -15.58 -23.11 17.22
CA MET A 1 -16.56 -21.99 17.16
C MET A 1 -15.90 -20.60 17.00
N SER A 2 -14.56 -20.45 17.09
CA SER A 2 -13.89 -19.12 17.00
C SER A 2 -13.34 -18.76 15.60
N GLU A 3 -12.86 -19.73 14.81
CA GLU A 3 -12.35 -19.50 13.44
C GLU A 3 -13.45 -19.07 12.47
N THR A 4 -14.57 -19.80 12.43
CA THR A 4 -15.69 -19.52 11.50
C THR A 4 -16.31 -18.12 11.69
N LYS A 5 -16.24 -17.56 12.91
CA LYS A 5 -16.74 -16.20 13.18
C LYS A 5 -15.77 -15.14 12.66
N THR A 6 -14.46 -15.39 12.75
CA THR A 6 -13.38 -14.52 12.28
C THR A 6 -13.36 -14.45 10.74
N ASP A 7 -13.60 -15.58 10.08
CA ASP A 7 -13.70 -15.65 8.61
C ASP A 7 -14.91 -14.86 8.10
N ASN A 8 -16.07 -15.00 8.76
CA ASN A 8 -17.28 -14.25 8.40
C ASN A 8 -17.12 -12.74 8.59
N ASP A 9 -16.44 -12.30 9.65
CA ASP A 9 -16.14 -10.88 9.85
C ASP A 9 -15.15 -10.35 8.80
N THR A 10 -14.15 -11.14 8.41
CA THR A 10 -13.20 -10.79 7.36
C THR A 10 -13.91 -10.58 6.02
N VAL A 11 -14.73 -11.54 5.60
CA VAL A 11 -15.51 -11.46 4.36
C VAL A 11 -16.44 -10.25 4.38
N ARG A 12 -17.11 -9.98 5.50
CA ARG A 12 -17.99 -8.82 5.64
C ARG A 12 -17.22 -7.50 5.52
N ILE A 13 -16.06 -7.38 6.16
CA ILE A 13 -15.23 -6.17 6.09
C ILE A 13 -14.76 -5.91 4.66
N LEU A 14 -14.23 -6.94 3.99
CA LEU A 14 -13.81 -6.85 2.60
C LEU A 14 -14.99 -6.54 1.67
N GLY A 15 -16.16 -7.13 1.92
CA GLY A 15 -17.40 -6.83 1.20
C GLY A 15 -17.79 -5.35 1.30
N THR A 16 -17.86 -4.80 2.52
CA THR A 16 -18.15 -3.36 2.72
C THR A 16 -17.10 -2.45 2.08
N TYR A 17 -15.82 -2.82 2.19
CA TYR A 17 -14.72 -2.10 1.57
C TYR A 17 -14.87 -2.04 0.04
N THR A 18 -15.04 -3.20 -0.61
CA THR A 18 -15.19 -3.27 -2.07
C THR A 18 -16.45 -2.56 -2.58
N ASP A 19 -17.56 -2.66 -1.84
CA ASP A 19 -18.79 -1.92 -2.14
C ASP A 19 -18.56 -0.40 -2.11
N THR A 20 -17.84 0.09 -1.10
CA THR A 20 -17.47 1.50 -0.98
C THR A 20 -16.61 1.94 -2.17
N VAL A 21 -15.52 1.22 -2.45
CA VAL A 21 -14.62 1.54 -3.58
C VAL A 21 -15.37 1.60 -4.91
N SER A 22 -16.39 0.75 -5.11
CA SER A 22 -17.18 0.72 -6.35
C SER A 22 -18.16 1.90 -6.53
N LYS A 23 -18.51 2.62 -5.46
CA LYS A 23 -19.57 3.63 -5.45
C LYS A 23 -19.06 5.07 -5.34
N VAL A 24 -17.93 5.26 -4.67
CA VAL A 24 -17.39 6.59 -4.40
C VAL A 24 -16.84 7.25 -5.67
N ALA A 25 -17.10 8.53 -5.84
CA ALA A 25 -16.62 9.31 -6.99
C ALA A 25 -15.21 9.90 -6.76
N ASP A 26 -14.83 10.12 -5.49
CA ASP A 26 -13.51 10.61 -5.10
C ASP A 26 -12.57 9.42 -4.77
N PRO A 27 -11.44 9.26 -5.47
CA PRO A 27 -10.43 8.27 -5.13
C PRO A 27 -9.97 8.33 -3.67
N THR A 28 -9.97 9.52 -3.04
CA THR A 28 -9.58 9.69 -1.64
C THR A 28 -10.50 8.94 -0.68
N GLU A 29 -11.79 8.84 -0.99
CA GLU A 29 -12.73 8.05 -0.18
C GLU A 29 -12.47 6.54 -0.32
N ALA A 30 -12.11 6.08 -1.53
CA ALA A 30 -11.68 4.70 -1.75
C ALA A 30 -10.38 4.37 -1.00
N PHE A 31 -9.45 5.33 -0.92
CA PHE A 31 -8.20 5.20 -0.17
C PHE A 31 -8.42 5.12 1.33
N ARG A 32 -9.31 5.94 1.89
CA ARG A 32 -9.73 5.84 3.30
C ARG A 32 -10.37 4.50 3.60
N ALA A 33 -11.25 4.01 2.73
CA ALA A 33 -11.86 2.70 2.90
C ALA A 33 -10.82 1.56 2.89
N ALA A 34 -9.76 1.69 2.09
CA ALA A 34 -8.65 0.74 2.06
C ALA A 34 -7.83 0.78 3.36
N GLU A 35 -7.55 1.98 3.90
CA GLU A 35 -6.92 2.13 5.22
C GLU A 35 -7.79 1.47 6.30
N ASP A 36 -9.08 1.77 6.35
CA ASP A 36 -9.99 1.22 7.37
C ASP A 36 -10.04 -0.32 7.32
N ALA A 37 -10.07 -0.90 6.13
CA ALA A 37 -10.00 -2.35 5.95
C ALA A 37 -8.64 -2.90 6.43
N ALA A 38 -7.53 -2.28 6.02
CA ALA A 38 -6.19 -2.65 6.43
C ALA A 38 -6.02 -2.57 7.95
N LYS A 39 -6.50 -1.49 8.59
CA LYS A 39 -6.43 -1.27 10.03
C LYS A 39 -7.15 -2.37 10.81
N ARG A 40 -8.30 -2.82 10.32
CA ARG A 40 -9.15 -3.81 11.01
C ARG A 40 -8.70 -5.25 10.81
N LEU A 41 -8.12 -5.57 9.64
CA LEU A 41 -7.81 -6.95 9.26
C LEU A 41 -6.32 -7.30 9.44
N ILE A 42 -5.43 -6.31 9.37
CA ILE A 42 -3.97 -6.49 9.47
C ILE A 42 -3.42 -5.64 10.62
N GLY A 43 -3.84 -4.38 10.66
CA GLY A 43 -3.29 -3.36 11.54
C GLY A 43 -2.05 -2.68 10.94
N HIS A 44 -1.86 -1.44 11.36
CA HIS A 44 -0.72 -0.60 11.02
C HIS A 44 -0.69 0.61 11.95
N ARG A 45 0.47 1.24 12.06
CA ARG A 45 0.64 2.59 12.62
C ARG A 45 0.73 3.65 11.53
N LEU A 46 1.22 3.28 10.35
CA LEU A 46 1.25 4.14 9.17
C LEU A 46 0.78 3.35 7.94
N PHE A 47 -0.13 3.94 7.19
CA PHE A 47 -0.63 3.42 5.92
C PHE A 47 -0.44 4.46 4.83
N THR A 48 0.11 4.06 3.69
CA THR A 48 0.25 4.93 2.53
C THR A 48 -0.14 4.22 1.24
N ILE A 49 -0.57 5.00 0.25
CA ILE A 49 -0.80 4.52 -1.10
C ILE A 49 0.07 5.31 -2.05
N MET A 50 0.83 4.61 -2.87
CA MET A 50 1.68 5.17 -3.91
C MET A 50 1.09 4.84 -5.27
N GLN A 51 1.03 5.83 -6.14
CA GLN A 51 0.91 5.65 -7.58
C GLN A 51 2.31 5.46 -8.16
N PHE A 52 2.46 4.62 -9.16
CA PHE A 52 3.75 4.35 -9.81
C PHE A 52 3.70 4.69 -11.30
N ASN A 53 4.67 5.49 -11.74
CA ASN A 53 4.93 5.78 -13.15
C ASN A 53 6.13 4.92 -13.62
N PRO A 54 5.91 3.93 -14.50
CA PRO A 54 6.96 3.04 -14.98
C PRO A 54 7.96 3.71 -15.93
N ASP A 55 7.56 4.75 -16.66
CA ASP A 55 8.43 5.41 -17.64
C ASP A 55 9.52 6.24 -16.94
N THR A 56 9.15 6.89 -15.83
CA THR A 56 10.10 7.67 -15.03
C THR A 56 10.74 6.87 -13.90
N MET A 57 10.21 5.68 -13.59
CA MET A 57 10.55 4.89 -12.39
C MET A 57 10.34 5.70 -11.10
N GLU A 58 9.23 6.44 -11.02
CA GLU A 58 8.89 7.30 -9.90
C GLU A 58 7.59 6.85 -9.21
N VAL A 59 7.59 6.90 -7.89
CA VAL A 59 6.37 6.75 -7.09
C VAL A 59 5.90 8.09 -6.56
N ARG A 60 4.59 8.34 -6.61
CA ARG A 60 3.92 9.52 -6.08
C ARG A 60 2.91 9.11 -5.01
N ARG A 61 3.02 9.69 -3.81
CA ARG A 61 2.08 9.42 -2.72
C ARG A 61 0.71 10.01 -3.04
N ARG A 62 -0.32 9.18 -3.08
CA ARG A 62 -1.71 9.59 -3.27
C ARG A 62 -2.47 9.67 -1.95
N TYR A 63 -2.05 8.89 -0.95
CA TYR A 63 -2.68 8.84 0.35
C TYR A 63 -1.69 8.59 1.48
N SER A 64 -1.97 9.12 2.67
CA SER A 64 -1.25 8.84 3.92
C SER A 64 -2.18 8.95 5.12
N SER A 65 -2.07 8.02 6.06
CA SER A 65 -2.69 8.10 7.38
C SER A 65 -1.96 9.10 8.31
N ASN A 66 -0.74 9.50 7.97
CA ASN A 66 0.03 10.54 8.65
C ASN A 66 0.49 11.58 7.61
N PRO A 67 -0.36 12.53 7.21
CA PRO A 67 -0.01 13.53 6.22
C PRO A 67 1.00 14.59 6.72
N GLU A 68 1.24 14.69 8.03
CA GLU A 68 2.22 15.62 8.60
C GLU A 68 3.66 15.21 8.25
N ASP A 69 4.03 13.95 8.53
CA ASP A 69 5.35 13.42 8.14
C ASP A 69 5.38 12.92 6.68
N TYR A 70 4.24 12.46 6.15
CA TYR A 70 4.13 11.86 4.81
C TYR A 70 3.04 12.54 3.98
N PRO A 71 3.23 13.78 3.52
CA PRO A 71 2.22 14.50 2.78
C PRO A 71 1.88 13.81 1.44
N PRO A 72 0.60 13.76 1.05
CA PRO A 72 0.21 13.43 -0.32
C PRO A 72 0.91 14.34 -1.33
N GLY A 73 1.24 13.80 -2.50
CA GLY A 73 2.00 14.48 -3.54
C GLY A 73 3.51 14.27 -3.46
N GLY A 74 4.05 13.79 -2.34
CA GLY A 74 5.47 13.44 -2.22
C GLY A 74 5.90 12.42 -3.28
N ARG A 75 7.03 12.69 -3.94
CA ARG A 75 7.59 11.86 -5.03
C ARG A 75 8.92 11.28 -4.62
N LYS A 76 9.22 10.07 -5.11
CA LYS A 76 10.54 9.43 -4.96
C LYS A 76 10.92 8.67 -6.23
N ALA A 77 12.14 8.91 -6.71
CA ALA A 77 12.74 8.06 -7.73
C ALA A 77 13.09 6.70 -7.12
N LYS A 78 12.81 5.62 -7.86
CA LYS A 78 13.09 4.23 -7.44
C LYS A 78 13.92 3.46 -8.46
N ARG A 79 14.44 4.16 -9.47
CA ARG A 79 15.38 3.64 -10.44
C ARG A 79 16.62 3.07 -9.75
N ASP A 80 17.11 1.94 -10.24
CA ASP A 80 18.34 1.28 -9.79
C ASP A 80 18.36 0.83 -8.32
N THR A 81 17.20 0.76 -7.66
CA THR A 81 17.08 0.22 -6.30
C THR A 81 16.69 -1.26 -6.32
N GLY A 82 17.23 -2.06 -5.39
CA GLY A 82 16.84 -3.47 -5.23
C GLY A 82 15.35 -3.62 -4.95
N TRP A 83 14.82 -2.78 -4.06
CA TRP A 83 13.38 -2.70 -3.78
C TRP A 83 12.55 -2.34 -5.02
N GLY A 84 12.99 -1.37 -5.82
CA GLY A 84 12.28 -0.96 -7.04
C GLY A 84 12.19 -2.10 -8.06
N ARG A 85 13.29 -2.83 -8.26
CA ARG A 85 13.31 -4.04 -9.10
C ARG A 85 12.34 -5.11 -8.58
N HIS A 86 12.38 -5.40 -7.29
CA HIS A 86 11.56 -6.47 -6.67
C HIS A 86 10.06 -6.14 -6.66
N VAL A 87 9.68 -4.96 -6.19
CA VAL A 87 8.26 -4.60 -5.99
C VAL A 87 7.65 -3.98 -7.24
N LEU A 88 8.34 -3.03 -7.88
CA LEU A 88 7.75 -2.26 -8.97
C LEU A 88 7.88 -2.96 -10.31
N GLU A 89 9.07 -3.48 -10.64
CA GLU A 89 9.29 -4.16 -11.92
C GLU A 89 8.72 -5.59 -11.89
N GLN A 90 9.13 -6.41 -10.92
CA GLN A 90 8.72 -7.82 -10.84
C GLN A 90 7.33 -8.01 -10.24
N GLY A 91 6.85 -7.06 -9.42
CA GLY A 91 5.53 -7.16 -8.78
C GLY A 91 5.48 -8.10 -7.60
N HIS A 92 6.61 -8.33 -6.94
CA HIS A 92 6.68 -9.15 -5.75
C HIS A 92 6.33 -8.33 -4.51
N VAL A 93 5.77 -9.00 -3.50
CA VAL A 93 5.57 -8.41 -2.17
C VAL A 93 6.93 -8.27 -1.49
N PHE A 94 7.10 -7.17 -0.77
CA PHE A 94 8.24 -6.98 0.13
C PHE A 94 7.76 -6.90 1.58
N ILE A 95 8.41 -7.66 2.47
CA ILE A 95 8.27 -7.53 3.91
C ILE A 95 9.65 -7.23 4.49
N GLY A 96 9.78 -6.08 5.15
CA GLY A 96 10.89 -5.80 6.05
C GLY A 96 10.45 -6.11 7.47
N TYR A 97 11.10 -7.05 8.14
CA TYR A 97 10.70 -7.55 9.45
C TYR A 97 11.24 -6.69 10.59
N ASN A 98 12.32 -5.93 10.35
CA ASN A 98 12.98 -5.13 11.37
C ASN A 98 13.51 -3.79 10.80
N ALA A 99 14.10 -2.96 11.68
CA ALA A 99 14.61 -1.64 11.31
C ALA A 99 15.81 -1.72 10.35
N ASP A 100 16.61 -2.78 10.38
CA ASP A 100 17.74 -2.95 9.45
C ASP A 100 17.24 -3.22 8.03
N ASP A 101 16.22 -4.06 7.87
CA ASP A 101 15.56 -4.26 6.56
C ASP A 101 15.04 -2.94 5.97
N ILE A 102 14.59 -2.03 6.85
CA ILE A 102 14.14 -0.69 6.44
C ILE A 102 15.32 0.19 6.04
N ARG A 103 16.39 0.24 6.84
CA ARG A 103 17.61 1.02 6.54
C ARG A 103 18.23 0.61 5.21
N ASP A 104 18.22 -0.67 4.91
CA ASP A 104 18.81 -1.23 3.68
C ASP A 104 18.01 -0.87 2.41
N ASN A 105 16.73 -0.49 2.54
CA ASN A 105 15.83 -0.33 1.39
C ASN A 105 15.18 1.06 1.25
N PHE A 106 15.22 1.89 2.30
CA PHE A 106 14.51 3.18 2.34
C PHE A 106 15.37 4.33 2.86
N ASP A 107 15.55 5.36 2.03
CA ASP A 107 16.33 6.55 2.37
C ASP A 107 15.73 7.36 3.54
N ASP A 108 14.43 7.23 3.80
CA ASP A 108 13.72 7.89 4.89
C ASP A 108 13.66 7.04 6.17
N HIS A 109 14.54 6.06 6.33
CA HIS A 109 14.61 5.22 7.53
C HIS A 109 14.72 6.03 8.83
N GLU A 110 15.40 7.19 8.84
CA GLU A 110 15.45 8.06 10.03
C GLU A 110 14.08 8.63 10.42
N VAL A 111 13.23 8.97 9.43
CA VAL A 111 11.85 9.42 9.68
C VAL A 111 11.01 8.26 10.20
N ILE A 112 11.14 7.09 9.59
CA ILE A 112 10.45 5.86 9.99
C ILE A 112 10.81 5.51 11.45
N GLU A 113 12.10 5.57 11.80
CA GLU A 113 12.62 5.29 13.14
C GLU A 113 12.09 6.30 14.18
N ARG A 114 12.08 7.61 13.86
CA ARG A 114 11.51 8.65 14.74
C ARG A 114 10.04 8.39 15.07
N LEU A 115 9.29 7.80 14.14
CA LEU A 115 7.89 7.44 14.34
C LEU A 115 7.69 6.13 15.13
N GLY A 116 8.77 5.49 15.56
CA GLY A 116 8.74 4.23 16.29
C GLY A 116 8.31 3.05 15.41
N LEU A 117 8.56 3.14 14.11
CA LEU A 117 8.25 2.11 13.12
C LEU A 117 9.52 1.33 12.80
N ALA A 118 9.38 0.01 12.69
CA ALA A 118 10.48 -0.91 12.49
C ALA A 118 10.10 -2.15 11.69
N SER A 119 8.94 -2.20 11.05
CA SER A 119 8.63 -3.19 10.01
C SER A 119 7.77 -2.56 8.93
N ILE A 120 7.75 -3.18 7.75
CA ILE A 120 7.00 -2.70 6.59
C ILE A 120 6.48 -3.86 5.73
N LEU A 121 5.25 -3.74 5.25
CA LEU A 121 4.69 -4.58 4.19
C LEU A 121 4.36 -3.70 2.98
N ASN A 122 5.02 -3.95 1.85
CA ASN A 122 4.71 -3.30 0.57
C ASN A 122 4.01 -4.29 -0.34
N MET A 123 2.72 -4.04 -0.59
CA MET A 123 1.90 -4.84 -1.49
C MET A 123 1.71 -4.07 -2.80
N PRO A 124 2.16 -4.62 -3.95
CA PRO A 124 1.97 -3.98 -5.24
C PRO A 124 0.50 -4.01 -5.66
N ILE A 125 0.02 -2.90 -6.21
CA ILE A 125 -1.25 -2.79 -6.92
C ILE A 125 -0.95 -3.12 -8.38
N ARG A 126 -1.59 -4.18 -8.90
CA ARG A 126 -1.23 -4.80 -10.18
C ARG A 126 -2.37 -4.71 -11.19
N ASN A 127 -2.05 -4.39 -12.43
CA ASN A 127 -2.96 -4.46 -13.57
C ASN A 127 -2.28 -5.16 -14.74
N LEU A 128 -2.89 -6.22 -15.29
CA LEU A 128 -2.39 -6.96 -16.46
C LEU A 128 -0.88 -7.31 -16.37
N GLY A 129 -0.44 -7.80 -15.22
CA GLY A 129 0.97 -8.18 -15.00
C GLY A 129 1.95 -7.02 -14.78
N ARG A 130 1.47 -5.78 -14.65
CA ARG A 130 2.29 -4.58 -14.36
C ARG A 130 1.93 -4.00 -13.01
N THR A 131 2.92 -3.50 -12.27
CA THR A 131 2.67 -2.69 -11.07
C THR A 131 2.25 -1.30 -11.51
N ILE A 132 1.19 -0.76 -10.92
CA ILE A 132 0.70 0.61 -11.15
C ILE A 132 0.71 1.46 -9.89
N GLY A 133 0.99 0.85 -8.74
CA GLY A 133 1.09 1.50 -7.44
C GLY A 133 1.45 0.52 -6.35
N THR A 134 1.48 0.97 -5.10
CA THR A 134 1.63 0.11 -3.92
C THR A 134 0.73 0.59 -2.78
N ILE A 135 0.28 -0.33 -1.94
CA ILE A 135 -0.10 0.02 -0.57
C ILE A 135 1.06 -0.37 0.35
N ASN A 136 1.32 0.47 1.36
CA ASN A 136 2.41 0.25 2.30
C ASN A 136 1.89 0.37 3.73
N LEU A 137 2.16 -0.64 4.54
CA LEU A 137 1.78 -0.71 5.94
C LEU A 137 3.06 -0.74 6.78
N LEU A 138 3.15 0.09 7.82
CA LEU A 138 4.28 0.08 8.75
C LEU A 138 3.80 -0.02 10.19
N ASP A 139 4.57 -0.76 10.99
CA ASP A 139 4.37 -0.91 12.43
C ASP A 139 5.71 -1.22 13.13
N VAL A 140 5.67 -1.69 14.38
CA VAL A 140 6.84 -2.14 15.15
C VAL A 140 7.52 -3.37 14.53
N ALA A 141 8.73 -3.69 14.97
CA ALA A 141 9.47 -4.87 14.48
C ALA A 141 8.68 -6.17 14.67
N GLY A 142 8.77 -7.07 13.68
CA GLY A 142 8.15 -8.39 13.69
C GLY A 142 6.62 -8.38 13.54
N TYR A 143 6.02 -7.24 13.19
CA TYR A 143 4.56 -7.11 13.13
C TYR A 143 3.95 -7.87 11.94
N TYR A 144 4.58 -7.79 10.77
CA TYR A 144 4.09 -8.42 9.54
C TYR A 144 4.70 -9.79 9.29
N SER A 145 3.91 -10.67 8.67
CA SER A 145 4.39 -11.92 8.07
C SER A 145 3.60 -12.30 6.83
N GLU A 146 3.94 -13.43 6.23
CA GLU A 146 3.34 -13.92 4.99
C GLU A 146 1.83 -14.18 5.14
N LYS A 147 1.34 -14.35 6.37
CA LYS A 147 -0.10 -14.50 6.65
C LYS A 147 -0.92 -13.25 6.29
N ASP A 148 -0.29 -12.09 6.22
CA ASP A 148 -0.96 -10.81 5.95
C ASP A 148 -1.11 -10.55 4.43
N ILE A 149 -0.32 -11.27 3.62
CA ILE A 149 -0.27 -11.14 2.15
C ILE A 149 -1.64 -11.34 1.50
N PRO A 150 -2.42 -12.39 1.82
CA PRO A 150 -3.72 -12.61 1.17
C PRO A 150 -4.66 -11.42 1.35
N VAL A 151 -4.81 -10.91 2.58
CA VAL A 151 -5.69 -9.77 2.87
C VAL A 151 -5.16 -8.51 2.19
N ALA A 152 -3.86 -8.22 2.31
CA ALA A 152 -3.26 -7.05 1.67
C ALA A 152 -3.43 -7.08 0.15
N SER A 153 -3.33 -8.26 -0.48
CA SER A 153 -3.51 -8.42 -1.93
C SER A 153 -4.94 -8.14 -2.39
N ILE A 154 -5.95 -8.52 -1.60
CA ILE A 154 -7.36 -8.21 -1.88
C ILE A 154 -7.59 -6.70 -1.79
N ILE A 155 -7.06 -6.06 -0.74
CA ILE A 155 -7.15 -4.61 -0.56
C ILE A 155 -6.47 -3.88 -1.71
N ALA A 156 -5.24 -4.26 -2.07
CA ALA A 156 -4.52 -3.67 -3.19
C ALA A 156 -5.25 -3.88 -4.53
N GLY A 157 -5.79 -5.09 -4.75
CA GLY A 157 -6.49 -5.45 -5.98
C GLY A 157 -7.72 -4.59 -6.24
N ALA A 158 -8.53 -4.30 -5.21
CA ALA A 158 -9.72 -3.46 -5.36
C ALA A 158 -9.41 -1.99 -5.71
N LEU A 159 -8.20 -1.50 -5.41
CA LEU A 159 -7.75 -0.15 -5.79
C LEU A 159 -7.27 -0.04 -7.24
N THR A 160 -7.18 -1.14 -7.99
CA THR A 160 -6.61 -1.16 -9.34
C THR A 160 -7.23 -0.12 -10.27
N ALA A 161 -8.57 -0.04 -10.32
CA ALA A 161 -9.27 0.92 -11.16
C ALA A 161 -9.03 2.37 -10.70
N SER A 162 -9.04 2.62 -9.39
CA SER A 162 -8.79 3.96 -8.81
C SER A 162 -7.41 4.48 -9.17
N ILE A 163 -6.37 3.64 -9.10
CA ILE A 163 -5.00 4.02 -9.46
C ILE A 163 -4.83 4.17 -10.97
N LEU A 164 -5.42 3.26 -11.76
CA LEU A 164 -5.35 3.34 -13.22
C LEU A 164 -5.96 4.64 -13.76
N LEU A 165 -7.11 5.06 -13.23
CA LEU A 165 -7.75 6.32 -13.60
C LEU A 165 -6.86 7.53 -13.26
N LEU A 166 -6.13 7.50 -12.14
CA LEU A 166 -5.18 8.55 -11.80
C LEU A 166 -3.97 8.59 -12.75
N ASN A 167 -3.46 7.43 -13.19
CA ASN A 167 -2.42 7.38 -14.21
C ASN A 167 -2.90 8.00 -15.52
N MET A 168 -4.10 7.61 -15.99
CA MET A 168 -4.67 8.14 -17.23
C MET A 168 -4.89 9.66 -17.18
N ARG A 169 -5.33 10.20 -16.03
CA ARG A 169 -5.48 11.66 -15.84
C ARG A 169 -4.14 12.39 -15.86
N ASP A 170 -3.11 11.83 -15.22
CA ASP A 170 -1.77 12.42 -15.23
C ASP A 170 -1.14 12.39 -16.64
N GLU A 171 -1.52 11.41 -17.48
CA GLU A 171 -1.08 11.27 -18.89
C GLU A 171 -1.92 12.10 -19.88
N GLY A 172 -3.00 12.76 -19.42
CA GLY A 172 -3.89 13.55 -20.28
C GLY A 172 -4.82 12.72 -21.17
N CYS A 173 -5.07 11.46 -20.81
CA CYS A 173 -5.95 10.54 -21.55
C CYS A 173 -7.44 10.65 -21.17
N TYR A 174 -7.81 11.56 -20.26
CA TYR A 174 -9.19 11.81 -19.84
C TYR A 174 -9.36 13.23 -19.27
#